data_AF-A0A961HNR9-F1
#
_entry.id   AF-A0A961HNR9-F1
#
_cell.length_a   1.000
_cell.length_b   1.000
_cell.length_c   1.000
_cell.angle_alpha   90.00
_cell.angle_beta   90.00
_cell.angle_gamma   90.00
#
_symmetry.space_group_name_H-M   'P 1'
#
loop_
_entity.id
_entity.type
_entity.pdbx_description
1 polymer ?
#
loop_
_entity_poly.entity_id
_entity_poly.type
_entity_poly.pdbx_seq_one_letter_code
_entity_poly.pdbx_strand_id
1 'polypeptide(L)'
;MKTGRGRAAGAPAELRQVLWQAPGGALGEILGQFGGLALIADAAEVAVIAETLQRGEHTSGEAPLAIGDWVCSHSRRYPTGATCARSVKLARHIAKKVLPDRLAESVLSGQAPVAPAAVAADEM
;
A
#
# COMPACT_ATOMS: atom_id res chain seq x y z
N MET A 1 19.40 -14.67 -14.74
CA MET A 1 18.51 -14.41 -13.59
C MET A 1 17.32 -13.58 -14.05
N LYS A 2 16.11 -14.16 -14.14
CA LYS A 2 14.88 -13.35 -14.29
C LYS A 2 14.69 -12.61 -12.97
N THR A 3 14.94 -11.30 -12.97
CA THR A 3 14.68 -10.42 -11.83
C THR A 3 13.25 -10.63 -11.35
N GLY A 4 13.00 -10.65 -10.03
CA GLY A 4 11.69 -10.96 -9.44
C GLY A 4 10.52 -10.15 -10.02
N ARG A 5 10.81 -8.97 -10.59
CA ARG A 5 9.89 -8.12 -11.37
C ARG A 5 9.18 -8.86 -12.52
N GLY A 6 9.86 -9.78 -13.20
CA GLY A 6 9.28 -10.57 -14.30
C GLY A 6 8.36 -11.71 -13.84
N ARG A 7 8.53 -12.21 -12.61
CA ARG A 7 7.69 -13.27 -12.05
C ARG A 7 6.38 -12.72 -11.48
N ALA A 8 6.44 -11.60 -10.74
CA ALA A 8 5.23 -10.96 -10.21
C ALA A 8 4.30 -10.45 -11.33
N ALA A 9 4.85 -9.93 -12.42
CA ALA A 9 4.05 -9.46 -13.57
C ALA A 9 3.37 -10.59 -14.35
N GLY A 10 3.92 -11.82 -14.31
CA GLY A 10 3.33 -13.00 -14.98
C GLY A 10 2.24 -13.69 -14.16
N ALA A 11 2.27 -13.55 -12.84
CA ALA A 11 1.37 -14.26 -11.93
C ALA A 11 -0.13 -14.09 -12.24
N PRO A 12 -0.66 -12.89 -12.62
CA PRO A 12 -2.08 -12.76 -12.97
C PRO A 12 -2.44 -13.52 -14.25
N ALA A 13 -1.54 -13.55 -15.25
CA ALA A 13 -1.77 -14.23 -16.51
C ALA A 13 -1.77 -15.77 -16.31
N GLU A 14 -0.83 -16.27 -15.50
CA GLU A 14 -0.74 -17.68 -15.14
C GLU A 14 -1.94 -18.12 -14.31
N LEU A 15 -2.33 -17.35 -13.30
CA LEU A 15 -3.53 -17.63 -12.49
C LEU A 15 -4.77 -17.78 -13.38
N ARG A 16 -4.99 -16.83 -14.30
CA ARG A 16 -6.15 -16.86 -15.21
C ARG A 16 -6.22 -18.14 -16.05
N GLN A 17 -5.09 -18.75 -16.37
CA GLN A 17 -5.05 -20.00 -17.15
C GLN A 17 -5.47 -21.24 -16.33
N VAL A 18 -5.45 -21.16 -15.01
CA VAL A 18 -5.73 -22.30 -14.11
C VAL A 18 -7.00 -22.14 -13.28
N LEU A 19 -7.61 -20.94 -13.21
CA LEU A 19 -8.83 -20.70 -12.43
C LEU A 19 -9.99 -21.65 -12.79
N TRP A 20 -10.08 -22.12 -14.03
CA TRP A 20 -11.10 -23.06 -14.47
C TRP A 20 -11.02 -24.43 -13.78
N GLN A 21 -9.86 -24.77 -13.18
CA GLN A 21 -9.64 -26.01 -12.43
C GLN A 21 -10.05 -25.89 -10.96
N ALA A 22 -10.49 -24.72 -10.50
CA ALA A 22 -10.82 -24.49 -9.10
C ALA A 22 -12.03 -25.35 -8.68
N PRO A 23 -11.91 -26.21 -7.66
CA PRO A 23 -13.06 -26.94 -7.13
C PRO A 23 -14.03 -26.01 -6.40
N GLY A 24 -15.23 -26.51 -6.06
CA GLY A 24 -16.24 -25.74 -5.35
C GLY A 24 -15.71 -25.11 -4.06
N GLY A 25 -15.90 -23.81 -3.88
CA GLY A 25 -15.41 -23.05 -2.72
C GLY A 25 -13.99 -22.47 -2.86
N ALA A 26 -13.11 -23.09 -3.67
CA ALA A 26 -11.71 -22.67 -3.78
C ALA A 26 -11.56 -21.24 -4.35
N LEU A 27 -12.47 -20.79 -5.21
CA LEU A 27 -12.45 -19.41 -5.72
C LEU A 27 -12.65 -18.38 -4.59
N GLY A 28 -13.44 -18.70 -3.57
CA GLY A 28 -13.64 -17.83 -2.40
C GLY A 28 -12.37 -17.72 -1.55
N GLU A 29 -11.69 -18.86 -1.33
CA GLU A 29 -10.41 -18.90 -0.62
C GLU A 29 -9.32 -18.10 -1.35
N ILE A 30 -9.21 -18.30 -2.67
CA ILE A 30 -8.29 -17.55 -3.53
C ILE A 30 -8.57 -16.04 -3.44
N LEU A 31 -9.84 -15.63 -3.53
CA LEU A 31 -10.22 -14.23 -3.40
C LEU A 31 -9.86 -13.67 -2.01
N GLY A 32 -10.08 -14.43 -0.94
CA GLY A 32 -9.69 -14.06 0.41
C GLY A 32 -8.18 -13.85 0.55
N GLN A 33 -7.36 -14.72 -0.05
CA GLN A 33 -5.91 -14.57 -0.09
C GLN A 33 -5.47 -13.30 -0.83
N PHE A 34 -6.09 -12.99 -1.98
CA PHE A 34 -5.83 -11.72 -2.68
C PHE A 34 -6.22 -10.50 -1.85
N GLY A 35 -7.34 -10.56 -1.13
CA GLY A 35 -7.74 -9.52 -0.19
C GLY A 35 -6.69 -9.29 0.90
N GLY A 36 -6.18 -10.36 1.51
CA GLY A 36 -5.10 -10.28 2.50
C GLY A 36 -3.79 -9.73 1.93
N LEU A 37 -3.40 -10.17 0.73
CA LEU A 37 -2.21 -9.63 0.05
C LEU A 37 -2.36 -8.14 -0.31
N ALA A 38 -3.53 -7.71 -0.76
CA ALA A 38 -3.81 -6.31 -1.03
C ALA A 38 -3.71 -5.47 0.25
N LEU A 39 -4.25 -5.98 1.36
CA LEU A 39 -4.19 -5.32 2.66
C LEU A 39 -2.75 -5.15 3.17
N ILE A 40 -1.93 -6.19 3.03
CA ILE A 40 -0.49 -6.14 3.37
C ILE A 40 0.26 -5.18 2.44
N ALA A 41 -0.04 -5.18 1.14
CA ALA A 41 0.59 -4.27 0.19
C ALA A 41 0.26 -2.80 0.50
N ASP A 42 -0.99 -2.50 0.82
CA ASP A 42 -1.43 -1.16 1.23
C ASP A 42 -0.73 -0.72 2.53
N ALA A 43 -0.63 -1.62 3.52
CA ALA A 43 0.07 -1.38 4.78
C ALA A 43 1.57 -1.09 4.57
N ALA A 44 2.25 -1.91 3.77
CA ALA A 44 3.65 -1.75 3.46
C ALA A 44 3.93 -0.43 2.72
N GLU A 45 3.04 -0.03 1.81
CA GLU A 45 3.16 1.26 1.11
C GLU A 45 3.04 2.43 2.09
N VAL A 46 2.07 2.42 3.01
CA VAL A 46 1.95 3.43 4.07
C VAL A 46 3.20 3.48 4.94
N ALA A 47 3.77 2.33 5.31
CA ALA A 47 5.00 2.25 6.09
C ALA A 47 6.19 2.91 5.35
N VAL A 48 6.36 2.60 4.06
CA VAL A 48 7.40 3.20 3.22
C VAL A 48 7.22 4.73 3.15
N ILE A 49 6.00 5.20 2.90
CA ILE A 49 5.72 6.65 2.83
C ILE A 49 6.03 7.33 4.17
N ALA A 50 5.68 6.70 5.30
CA ALA A 50 5.95 7.24 6.63
C ALA A 50 7.47 7.35 6.90
N GLU A 51 8.24 6.33 6.52
CA GLU A 51 9.70 6.34 6.63
C GLU A 51 10.32 7.42 5.72
N THR A 52 9.87 7.53 4.47
CA THR A 52 10.29 8.58 3.52
C THR A 52 10.06 9.97 4.10
N LEU A 53 8.92 10.20 4.77
CA LEU A 53 8.62 11.47 5.45
C LEU A 53 9.57 11.72 6.62
N GLN A 54 9.87 10.71 7.44
CA GLN A 54 10.76 10.84 8.59
C GLN A 54 12.21 11.11 8.17
N ARG A 55 12.68 10.47 7.09
CA ARG A 55 14.03 10.66 6.55
C ARG A 55 14.17 11.90 5.67
N GLY A 56 13.06 12.49 5.24
CA GLY A 56 13.05 13.60 4.30
C GLY A 56 13.54 13.22 2.89
N GLU A 57 13.43 11.95 2.50
CA GLU A 57 13.93 11.42 1.21
C GLU A 57 13.25 12.11 0.01
N HIS A 58 11.99 12.56 0.16
CA HIS A 58 11.29 13.29 -0.89
C HIS A 58 11.86 14.69 -1.19
N THR A 59 12.71 15.20 -0.31
CA THR A 59 13.26 16.57 -0.34
C THR A 59 14.79 16.61 -0.36
N SER A 60 15.46 15.46 -0.28
CA SER A 60 16.92 15.38 -0.18
C SER A 60 17.66 15.43 -1.53
N GLY A 61 16.95 15.44 -2.65
CA GLY A 61 17.53 15.46 -4.00
C GLY A 61 17.55 16.83 -4.66
N GLU A 62 18.16 16.92 -5.85
CA GLU A 62 18.26 18.16 -6.66
C GLU A 62 16.90 18.78 -7.01
N ALA A 63 15.86 17.94 -7.13
CA ALA A 63 14.48 18.36 -7.35
C ALA A 63 13.59 17.83 -6.21
N PRO A 64 13.41 18.60 -5.12
CA PRO A 64 12.47 18.27 -4.05
C PRO A 64 11.05 18.12 -4.59
N LEU A 65 10.36 17.05 -4.18
CA LEU A 65 8.99 16.76 -4.57
C LEU A 65 8.08 16.85 -3.35
N ALA A 66 6.84 17.27 -3.56
CA ALA A 66 5.79 17.00 -2.58
C ALA A 66 5.66 15.47 -2.43
N ILE A 67 5.38 15.00 -1.21
CA ILE A 67 5.31 13.55 -0.94
C ILE A 67 4.39 12.79 -1.91
N GLY A 68 3.26 13.40 -2.31
CA GLY A 68 2.33 12.78 -3.25
C GLY A 68 2.93 12.59 -4.64
N ASP A 69 3.70 13.57 -5.12
CA ASP A 69 4.38 13.50 -6.41
C ASP A 69 5.55 12.51 -6.37
N TRP A 70 6.25 12.43 -5.23
CA TRP A 70 7.27 11.41 -5.00
C TRP A 70 6.67 10.00 -5.03
N VAL A 71 5.50 9.79 -4.42
CA VAL A 71 4.79 8.51 -4.49
C VAL A 71 4.39 8.18 -5.93
N CYS A 72 3.86 9.14 -6.68
CA CYS A 72 3.46 8.93 -8.07
C CYS A 72 4.64 8.63 -9.00
N SER A 73 5.83 9.19 -8.72
CA SER A 73 7.03 8.89 -9.52
C SER A 73 7.58 7.48 -9.29
N HIS A 74 7.27 6.86 -8.16
CA HIS A 74 7.76 5.52 -7.80
C HIS A 74 6.70 4.41 -7.90
N SER A 75 5.42 4.73 -7.70
CA SER A 75 4.32 3.77 -7.69
C SER A 75 3.46 3.91 -8.95
N ARG A 76 3.31 2.81 -9.69
CA ARG A 76 2.43 2.75 -10.87
C ARG A 76 0.94 2.72 -10.52
N ARG A 77 0.60 2.61 -9.23
CA ARG A 77 -0.77 2.58 -8.74
C ARG A 77 -1.45 3.95 -8.83
N TYR A 78 -0.66 5.02 -8.81
CA TYR A 78 -1.15 6.38 -8.65
C TYR A 78 -0.79 7.24 -9.85
N PRO A 79 -1.74 7.52 -10.75
CA PRO A 79 -1.48 8.41 -11.88
C PRO A 79 -1.30 9.87 -11.46
N THR A 80 -1.87 10.27 -10.32
CA THR A 80 -1.78 11.64 -9.78
C THR A 80 -1.72 11.65 -8.26
N GLY A 81 -1.16 12.71 -7.67
CA GLY A 81 -1.04 12.85 -6.21
C GLY A 81 -2.38 12.73 -5.47
N ALA A 82 -3.50 13.16 -6.08
CA ALA A 82 -4.83 13.02 -5.50
C ALA A 82 -5.23 11.56 -5.24
N THR A 83 -4.75 10.62 -6.07
CA THR A 83 -5.10 9.20 -5.94
C THR A 83 -4.37 8.50 -4.79
N CYS A 84 -3.23 9.03 -4.34
CA CYS A 84 -2.49 8.52 -3.18
C CYS A 84 -2.78 9.28 -1.88
N ALA A 85 -3.69 10.27 -1.91
CA ALA A 85 -3.91 11.21 -0.81
C ALA A 85 -4.22 10.53 0.53
N ARG A 86 -5.00 9.43 0.53
CA ARG A 86 -5.33 8.68 1.76
C ARG A 86 -4.10 8.01 2.38
N SER A 87 -3.32 7.31 1.57
CA SER A 87 -2.08 6.64 2.02
C SER A 87 -1.08 7.67 2.55
N VAL A 88 -0.90 8.77 1.82
CA VAL A 88 -0.04 9.88 2.24
C VAL A 88 -0.52 10.51 3.55
N LYS A 89 -1.83 10.77 3.68
CA LYS A 89 -2.40 11.40 4.88
C LYS A 89 -2.21 10.49 6.09
N LEU A 90 -2.53 9.20 5.97
CA LEU A 90 -2.35 8.25 7.05
C LEU A 90 -0.88 8.11 7.45
N ALA A 91 0.02 8.00 6.46
CA ALA A 91 1.46 7.96 6.68
C ALA A 91 1.98 9.21 7.42
N ARG A 92 1.45 10.41 7.12
CA ARG A 92 1.78 11.64 7.86
C ARG A 92 1.36 11.58 9.32
N HIS A 93 0.17 11.06 9.63
CA HIS A 93 -0.28 10.91 11.01
C HIS A 93 0.58 9.90 11.79
N ILE A 94 0.96 8.79 11.14
CA ILE A 94 1.89 7.80 11.70
C ILE A 94 3.27 8.41 11.94
N ALA A 95 3.85 9.07 10.94
CA ALA A 95 5.18 9.68 11.03
C ALA A 95 5.28 10.73 12.14
N LYS A 96 4.20 11.51 12.34
CA LYS A 96 4.08 12.51 13.41
C LYS A 96 3.65 11.94 14.76
N LYS A 97 3.39 10.63 14.85
CA LYS A 97 2.89 9.94 16.06
C LYS A 97 1.61 10.56 16.62
N VAL A 98 0.67 10.91 15.73
CA VAL A 98 -0.62 11.51 16.10
C VAL A 98 -1.66 10.43 16.41
N LEU A 99 -1.56 9.27 15.77
CA LEU A 99 -2.52 8.16 15.99
C LEU A 99 -2.22 7.39 17.27
N PRO A 100 -3.25 6.80 17.91
CA PRO A 100 -3.02 5.80 18.94
C PRO A 100 -2.18 4.63 18.41
N ASP A 101 -1.25 4.13 19.24
CA ASP A 101 -0.31 3.08 18.85
C ASP A 101 -1.00 1.84 18.27
N ARG A 102 -2.13 1.41 18.87
CA ARG A 102 -2.89 0.25 18.37
C ARG A 102 -3.48 0.47 16.98
N LEU A 103 -3.91 1.68 16.66
CA LEU A 103 -4.43 2.00 15.33
C LEU A 103 -3.28 2.02 14.32
N ALA A 104 -2.16 2.65 14.65
CA ALA A 104 -0.96 2.64 13.81
C ALA A 104 -0.47 1.20 13.57
N GLU A 105 -0.38 0.37 14.60
CA GLU A 105 0.05 -1.02 14.53
C GLU A 105 -0.88 -1.87 13.67
N SER A 106 -2.21 -1.74 13.84
CA SER A 106 -3.17 -2.51 13.04
C SER A 106 -3.12 -2.15 11.55
N VAL A 107 -2.86 -0.89 11.20
CA VAL A 107 -2.60 -0.48 9.81
C VAL A 107 -1.29 -1.09 9.33
N LEU A 108 -0.19 -0.89 10.05
CA LEU A 108 1.15 -1.30 9.62
C LEU A 108 1.34 -2.82 9.53
N SER A 109 0.55 -3.59 10.29
CA SER A 109 0.50 -5.06 10.24
C SER A 109 -0.49 -5.62 9.22
N GLY A 110 -1.17 -4.76 8.44
CA GLY A 110 -2.17 -5.18 7.47
C GLY A 110 -3.37 -5.87 8.11
N GLN A 111 -3.77 -5.46 9.31
CA GLN A 111 -4.99 -5.92 9.98
C GLN A 111 -6.15 -4.94 9.79
N ALA A 112 -5.86 -3.66 9.57
CA ALA A 112 -6.83 -2.60 9.32
C ALA A 112 -6.68 -2.02 7.91
N PRO A 113 -7.76 -1.87 7.12
CA PRO A 113 -7.68 -1.26 5.80
C PRO A 113 -7.32 0.23 5.86
N VAL A 114 -6.44 0.67 4.95
CA VAL A 114 -5.92 2.05 4.92
C VAL A 114 -7.02 3.10 4.74
N ALA A 115 -8.02 2.84 3.89
CA ALA A 115 -9.08 3.81 3.62
C ALA A 115 -9.92 4.17 4.86
N PRO A 116 -10.54 3.22 5.58
CA PRO A 116 -11.25 3.51 6.83
C PRO A 116 -10.32 4.00 7.94
N ALA A 117 -9.08 3.52 8.02
CA ALA A 117 -8.11 4.04 8.99
C ALA A 117 -7.75 5.52 8.74
N ALA A 118 -7.63 5.92 7.47
CA ALA A 118 -7.40 7.32 7.10
C ALA A 118 -8.59 8.22 7.46
N VAL A 119 -9.82 7.72 7.34
CA VAL A 119 -11.02 8.45 7.80
C VAL A 119 -11.03 8.55 9.32
N ALA A 120 -10.77 7.45 10.04
CA ALA A 120 -10.71 7.48 11.50
C ALA A 120 -9.62 8.43 12.03
N ALA A 121 -8.48 8.53 11.34
CA ALA A 121 -7.42 9.47 11.64
C ALA A 121 -7.85 10.94 11.49
N ASP A 122 -8.84 11.25 10.65
CA ASP A 122 -9.31 12.61 10.38
C ASP A 122 -10.27 13.15 11.44
N GLU A 123 -10.92 12.23 12.17
CA GLU A 123 -11.86 12.54 13.24
C GLU A 123 -11.15 12.70 14.60
N MET A 124 -9.82 12.58 14.64
CA MET A 124 -8.96 12.69 15.82
C MET A 124 -8.24 14.03 15.88
#